data_AF-A0A7S1HRB9-F1
#
_entry.id   AF-A0A7S1HRB9-F1
#
_cell.length_a   1.000
_cell.length_b   1.000
_cell.length_c   1.000
_cell.angle_alpha   90.00
_cell.angle_beta   90.00
_cell.angle_gamma   90.00
#
_symmetry.space_group_name_H-M   'P 1'
#
loop_
_entity.id
_entity.type
_entity.pdbx_description
1 polymer ?
#
loop_
_entity_poly.entity_id
_entity_poly.type
_entity_poly.pdbx_seq_one_letter_code
_entity_poly.pdbx_strand_id
1 'polypeptide(L)'
;SSKEEQATLKEACERAVFQLTTRVAAYKRMVGLLGTRKDTQTHRKNLREVGEDVSILLKKTTQNLKQVQPKGKRSKTRHQKLLKDFQTVLTEFQASQRLCHEKRKQSDPVNTPVKRSKSGKA
;
A
#
# COMPACT_ATOMS: atom_id res chain seq x y z
N SER A 1 3.44 -23.25 25.27
CA SER A 1 4.32 -22.09 24.96
C SER A 1 4.85 -22.04 23.53
N SER A 2 5.98 -22.66 23.14
CA SER A 2 6.64 -22.33 21.85
C SER A 2 5.84 -22.68 20.57
N LYS A 3 4.89 -23.63 20.62
CA LYS A 3 3.99 -23.95 19.50
C LYS A 3 2.82 -22.97 19.37
N GLU A 4 2.28 -22.48 20.47
CA GLU A 4 1.15 -21.54 20.49
C GLU A 4 1.60 -20.15 20.04
N GLU A 5 2.78 -19.71 20.48
CA GLU A 5 3.37 -18.44 20.05
C GLU A 5 3.64 -18.40 18.54
N GLN A 6 4.04 -19.53 17.95
CA GLN A 6 4.21 -19.65 16.50
C GLN A 6 2.88 -19.68 15.73
N ALA A 7 1.78 -20.11 16.36
CA ALA A 7 0.46 -20.08 15.76
C ALA A 7 -0.12 -18.66 15.76
N THR A 8 -0.02 -17.95 16.89
CA THR A 8 -0.47 -16.56 17.01
C THR A 8 0.32 -15.62 16.11
N LEU A 9 1.64 -15.82 15.97
CA LEU A 9 2.47 -15.06 15.03
C LEU A 9 2.07 -15.27 13.57
N LYS A 10 1.68 -16.50 13.18
CA LYS A 10 1.18 -16.78 11.82
C LYS A 10 -0.14 -16.08 11.54
N GLU A 11 -1.09 -16.17 12.46
CA GLU A 11 -2.37 -15.47 12.34
C GLU A 11 -2.18 -13.96 12.29
N ALA A 12 -1.26 -13.42 13.09
CA ALA A 12 -0.88 -12.01 13.04
C ALA A 12 -0.29 -11.62 11.67
N CYS A 13 0.57 -12.46 11.08
CA CYS A 13 1.09 -12.23 9.72
C CYS A 13 -0.03 -12.20 8.68
N GLU A 14 -0.95 -13.16 8.73
CA GLU A 14 -2.08 -13.25 7.79
C GLU A 14 -2.98 -12.01 7.87
N ARG A 15 -3.33 -11.62 9.09
CA ARG A 15 -4.09 -10.39 9.33
C ARG A 15 -3.34 -9.15 8.83
N ALA A 16 -2.02 -9.08 9.06
CA ALA A 16 -1.22 -7.95 8.63
C ALA A 16 -1.12 -7.83 7.10
N VAL A 17 -0.93 -8.93 6.38
CA VAL A 17 -0.92 -8.94 4.90
C VAL A 17 -2.28 -8.53 4.33
N PHE A 18 -3.37 -8.99 4.93
CA PHE A 18 -4.72 -8.58 4.52
C PHE A 18 -4.97 -7.08 4.77
N GLN A 19 -4.55 -6.57 5.94
CA GLN A 19 -4.61 -5.15 6.25
C GLN A 19 -3.77 -4.32 5.28
N LEU A 20 -2.55 -4.78 4.96
CA LEU A 20 -1.69 -4.14 3.96
C LEU A 20 -2.38 -4.03 2.61
N THR A 21 -2.96 -5.14 2.11
CA THR A 21 -3.69 -5.16 0.84
C THR A 21 -4.80 -4.10 0.82
N THR A 22 -5.59 -4.04 1.89
CA THR A 22 -6.69 -3.08 2.02
C THR A 22 -6.18 -1.63 2.07
N ARG A 23 -5.14 -1.37 2.86
CA ARG A 23 -4.54 -0.03 3.02
C ARG A 23 -3.86 0.43 1.73
N VAL A 24 -3.18 -0.45 1.00
CA VAL A 24 -2.57 -0.16 -0.31
C VAL A 24 -3.64 0.15 -1.35
N ALA A 25 -4.74 -0.60 -1.37
CA ALA A 25 -5.88 -0.29 -2.25
C ALA A 25 -6.49 1.09 -1.95
N ALA A 26 -6.64 1.44 -0.66
CA ALA A 26 -7.09 2.77 -0.25
C ALA A 26 -6.08 3.87 -0.65
N TYR A 27 -4.78 3.63 -0.42
CA TYR A 27 -3.70 4.53 -0.82
C TYR A 27 -3.73 4.80 -2.33
N LYS A 28 -3.82 3.75 -3.15
CA LYS A 28 -3.92 3.86 -4.61
C LYS A 28 -5.12 4.71 -5.05
N ARG A 29 -6.29 4.52 -4.44
CA ARG A 29 -7.48 5.37 -4.71
C ARG A 29 -7.21 6.83 -4.37
N MET A 30 -6.59 7.10 -3.23
CA MET A 30 -6.26 8.48 -2.83
C MET A 30 -5.19 9.11 -3.73
N VAL A 31 -4.20 8.34 -4.20
CA VAL A 31 -3.23 8.80 -5.22
C VAL A 31 -3.93 9.18 -6.51
N GLY A 32 -4.94 8.41 -6.93
CA GLY A 32 -5.75 8.71 -8.12
C GLY A 32 -6.54 10.02 -8.04
N LEU A 33 -6.82 10.51 -6.82
CA LEU A 33 -7.49 11.80 -6.61
C LEU A 33 -6.53 13.00 -6.61
N LEU A 34 -5.21 12.77 -6.57
CA LEU A 34 -4.21 13.85 -6.65
C LEU A 34 -4.24 14.51 -8.03
N GLY A 35 -4.18 15.84 -8.06
CA GLY A 35 -4.34 16.63 -9.28
C GLY A 35 -5.79 16.76 -9.79
N THR A 36 -6.79 16.30 -9.03
CA THR A 36 -8.21 16.58 -9.30
C THR A 36 -8.70 17.76 -8.44
N ARG A 37 -9.94 18.24 -8.66
CA ARG A 37 -10.56 19.28 -7.81
C ARG A 37 -10.66 18.92 -6.32
N LYS A 38 -10.47 17.64 -5.96
CA LYS A 38 -10.47 17.14 -4.58
C LYS A 38 -9.08 17.12 -3.92
N ASP A 39 -8.04 17.49 -4.65
CA ASP A 39 -6.68 17.60 -4.13
C ASP A 39 -6.58 18.82 -3.20
N THR A 40 -6.82 18.57 -1.91
CA THR A 40 -6.78 19.56 -0.82
C THR A 40 -5.59 19.29 0.09
N GLN A 41 -5.19 20.28 0.90
CA GLN A 41 -4.11 20.11 1.87
C GLN A 41 -4.40 18.97 2.87
N THR A 42 -5.65 18.83 3.31
CA THR A 42 -6.10 17.73 4.17
C THR A 42 -5.97 16.37 3.47
N HIS A 43 -6.37 16.27 2.20
CA HIS A 43 -6.18 15.05 1.41
C HIS A 43 -4.71 14.66 1.30
N ARG A 44 -3.82 15.64 1.04
CA ARG A 44 -2.36 15.41 0.98
C ARG A 44 -1.76 14.97 2.30
N LYS A 45 -2.30 15.45 3.43
CA LYS A 45 -1.92 15.02 4.79
C LYS A 45 -2.36 13.58 5.04
N ASN A 46 -3.64 13.28 4.83
CA ASN A 46 -4.19 11.92 4.98
C ASN A 46 -3.46 10.91 4.11
N LEU A 47 -3.09 11.29 2.87
CA LEU A 47 -2.29 10.45 1.99
C LEU A 47 -0.91 10.13 2.59
N ARG A 48 -0.24 11.11 3.20
CA ARG A 48 1.05 10.89 3.89
C ARG A 48 0.87 9.96 5.08
N GLU A 49 -0.11 10.24 5.94
CA GLU A 49 -0.42 9.43 7.12
C GLU A 49 -0.69 7.95 6.73
N VAL A 50 -1.52 7.70 5.71
CA VAL A 50 -1.75 6.34 5.23
C VAL A 50 -0.50 5.71 4.60
N GLY A 51 0.33 6.48 3.91
CA GLY A 51 1.61 6.00 3.38
C GLY A 51 2.59 5.59 4.50
N GLU A 52 2.62 6.33 5.60
CA GLU A 52 3.40 6.02 6.80
C GLU A 52 2.86 4.78 7.51
N ASP A 53 1.54 4.68 7.71
CA ASP A 53 0.87 3.50 8.26
C ASP A 53 1.25 2.23 7.49
N VAL A 54 1.15 2.27 6.16
CA VAL A 54 1.52 1.14 5.29
C VAL A 54 2.99 0.80 5.46
N SER A 55 3.88 1.80 5.52
CA SER A 55 5.32 1.58 5.71
C SER A 55 5.64 0.92 7.05
N ILE A 56 4.97 1.33 8.12
CA ILE A 56 5.10 0.72 9.45
C ILE A 56 4.59 -0.74 9.43
N LEU A 57 3.41 -0.97 8.82
CA LEU A 57 2.84 -2.30 8.65
C LEU A 57 3.75 -3.23 7.83
N LEU A 58 4.37 -2.74 6.75
CA LEU A 58 5.32 -3.49 5.93
C LEU A 58 6.52 -3.95 6.76
N LYS A 59 7.09 -3.06 7.57
CA LYS A 59 8.22 -3.37 8.46
C LYS A 59 7.83 -4.43 9.49
N LYS A 60 6.71 -4.24 10.18
CA LYS A 60 6.18 -5.20 11.18
C LYS A 60 5.91 -6.57 10.54
N THR A 61 5.26 -6.60 9.38
CA THR A 61 4.96 -7.84 8.66
C THR A 61 6.24 -8.57 8.25
N THR A 62 7.26 -7.84 7.76
CA THR A 62 8.56 -8.42 7.41
C THR A 62 9.24 -9.05 8.63
N GLN A 63 9.23 -8.38 9.78
CA GLN A 63 9.79 -8.92 11.02
C GLN A 63 9.04 -10.17 11.49
N ASN A 64 7.71 -10.15 11.44
CA ASN A 64 6.90 -11.30 11.84
C ASN A 64 7.12 -12.49 10.89
N LEU A 65 7.17 -12.25 9.57
CA LEU A 65 7.44 -13.29 8.58
C LEU A 65 8.81 -13.95 8.77
N LYS A 66 9.83 -13.19 9.18
CA LYS A 66 11.17 -13.74 9.51
C LYS A 66 11.17 -14.60 10.78
N GLN A 67 10.33 -14.28 11.76
CA GLN A 67 10.22 -15.02 13.02
C GLN A 67 9.39 -16.29 12.90
N VAL A 68 8.42 -16.31 11.97
CA VAL A 68 7.59 -17.48 11.71
C VAL A 68 8.44 -18.61 11.14
N GLN A 69 8.52 -19.72 11.88
CA GLN A 69 9.16 -20.95 11.40
C GLN A 69 8.08 -21.97 10.98
N PRO A 70 7.81 -22.14 9.67
CA PRO A 70 6.78 -23.05 9.21
C PRO A 70 7.22 -24.52 9.36
N LYS A 71 6.63 -25.22 10.35
CA LYS A 71 6.81 -26.67 10.54
C LYS A 71 5.68 -27.44 9.83
N GLY A 72 6.04 -28.43 9.01
CA GLY A 72 5.11 -29.26 8.23
C GLY A 72 4.73 -28.71 6.84
N LYS A 73 4.34 -29.60 5.92
CA LYS A 73 4.08 -29.29 4.50
C LYS A 73 3.00 -28.21 4.32
N ARG A 74 1.86 -28.34 5.01
CA ARG A 74 0.75 -27.37 4.94
C ARG A 74 1.16 -25.98 5.40
N SER A 75 1.92 -25.88 6.50
CA SER A 75 2.39 -24.60 7.02
C SER A 75 3.39 -23.93 6.08
N LYS A 76 4.27 -24.70 5.42
CA LYS A 76 5.22 -24.17 4.44
C LYS A 76 4.50 -23.60 3.23
N THR A 77 3.50 -24.31 2.70
CA THR A 77 2.69 -23.81 1.58
C THR A 77 1.95 -22.52 1.93
N ARG A 78 1.35 -22.44 3.12
CA ARG A 78 0.65 -21.23 3.58
C ARG A 78 1.61 -20.06 3.75
N HIS A 79 2.77 -20.29 4.33
CA HIS A 79 3.81 -19.29 4.50
C HIS A 79 4.36 -18.79 3.15
N GLN A 80 4.59 -19.68 2.19
CA GLN A 80 4.99 -19.30 0.83
C GLN A 80 3.94 -18.46 0.11
N LYS A 81 2.64 -18.78 0.27
CA LYS A 81 1.56 -17.94 -0.27
C LYS A 81 1.61 -16.54 0.35
N LEU A 82 1.73 -16.44 1.67
CA LEU A 82 1.84 -15.15 2.35
C LEU A 82 3.03 -14.32 1.87
N LEU A 83 4.18 -14.96 1.61
CA LEU A 83 5.35 -14.28 1.06
C LEU A 83 5.06 -13.71 -0.34
N LYS A 84 4.40 -14.48 -1.21
CA LYS A 84 4.02 -14.03 -2.56
C LYS A 84 3.00 -12.89 -2.50
N ASP A 85 1.99 -13.00 -1.65
CA ASP A 85 0.97 -11.97 -1.48
C ASP A 85 1.62 -10.69 -0.92
N PHE A 86 2.46 -10.81 0.10
CA PHE A 86 3.22 -9.70 0.66
C PHE A 86 4.11 -9.01 -0.38
N GLN A 87 4.81 -9.79 -1.20
CA GLN A 87 5.67 -9.24 -2.26
C GLN A 87 4.86 -8.50 -3.32
N THR A 88 3.69 -9.04 -3.70
CA THR A 88 2.76 -8.38 -4.63
C THR A 88 2.31 -7.03 -4.08
N VAL A 89 1.88 -7.01 -2.82
CA VAL A 89 1.42 -5.79 -2.14
C VAL A 89 2.55 -4.76 -2.00
N LEU A 90 3.79 -5.21 -1.73
CA LEU A 90 4.96 -4.34 -1.67
C LEU A 90 5.24 -3.68 -3.03
N THR A 91 5.22 -4.45 -4.11
CA THR A 91 5.42 -3.94 -5.47
C THR A 91 4.33 -2.93 -5.85
N GLU A 92 3.07 -3.23 -5.54
CA GLU A 92 1.96 -2.30 -5.78
C GLU A 92 2.08 -1.01 -4.96
N PHE A 93 2.51 -1.11 -3.71
CA PHE A 93 2.75 0.05 -2.86
C PHE A 93 3.88 0.93 -3.42
N GLN A 94 5.01 0.33 -3.80
CA GLN A 94 6.13 1.05 -4.41
C GLN A 94 5.71 1.75 -5.71
N ALA A 95 4.95 1.08 -6.57
CA ALA A 95 4.41 1.68 -7.79
C ALA A 95 3.47 2.85 -7.48
N SER A 96 2.61 2.70 -6.46
CA SER A 96 1.70 3.76 -6.02
C SER A 96 2.45 4.95 -5.41
N GLN A 97 3.53 4.71 -4.67
CA GLN A 97 4.41 5.78 -4.15
C GLN A 97 5.07 6.54 -5.29
N ARG A 98 5.60 5.86 -6.31
CA ARG A 98 6.16 6.52 -7.50
C ARG A 98 5.12 7.42 -8.18
N LEU A 99 3.93 6.88 -8.44
CA LEU A 99 2.83 7.67 -9.02
C LEU A 99 2.46 8.88 -8.15
N CYS A 100 2.43 8.72 -6.83
CA CYS A 100 2.19 9.81 -5.89
C CYS A 100 3.25 10.91 -6.01
N HIS A 101 4.53 10.54 -6.06
CA HIS A 101 5.64 11.48 -6.21
C HIS A 101 5.56 12.23 -7.55
N GLU A 102 5.29 11.52 -8.65
CA GLU A 102 5.12 12.12 -9.97
C GLU A 102 3.93 13.09 -10.02
N LYS A 103 2.78 12.71 -9.44
CA LYS A 103 1.59 13.56 -9.36
C LYS A 103 1.82 14.79 -8.48
N ARG A 104 2.54 14.65 -7.37
CA ARG A 104 2.92 15.78 -6.50
C ARG A 104 3.84 16.74 -7.24
N LYS A 105 4.87 16.24 -7.92
CA LYS A 105 5.78 17.05 -8.76
C LYS A 105 5.05 17.78 -9.88
N GLN A 106 4.08 17.14 -10.54
CA GLN A 106 3.26 17.77 -11.57
C GLN A 106 2.30 18.83 -11.02
N SER A 107 1.95 18.74 -9.73
CA SER A 107 1.06 19.69 -9.07
C SER A 107 1.78 20.89 -8.45
N ASP A 108 3.11 20.83 -8.32
CA ASP A 108 3.93 22.02 -8.07
C ASP A 108 3.95 22.84 -9.38
N PRO A 109 3.64 24.14 -9.35
CA PRO A 109 3.30 24.89 -10.54
C PRO A 109 4.54 25.20 -11.39
N VAL A 110 4.91 24.29 -12.29
CA VAL A 110 5.49 24.66 -13.57
C VAL A 110 4.40 24.47 -14.63
N ASN A 111 3.71 25.58 -14.87
CA ASN A 111 3.21 26.03 -16.16
C ASN A 111 2.92 24.93 -17.20
N THR A 112 1.68 24.43 -17.22
CA THR A 112 1.05 24.12 -18.52
C THR A 112 -0.37 24.69 -18.52
N PRO A 113 -0.71 25.58 -19.47
CA PRO A 113 -2.04 26.14 -19.57
C PRO A 113 -3.02 25.00 -19.88
N VAL A 114 -4.11 24.98 -19.11
CA VAL A 114 -5.29 24.17 -19.31
C VAL A 114 -5.69 24.25 -20.80
N LYS A 115 -5.44 23.19 -21.56
CA LYS A 115 -6.17 22.98 -22.81
C LYS A 115 -7.59 22.62 -22.43
N ARG A 116 -8.40 23.66 -22.24
CA ARG A 116 -9.85 23.61 -22.18
C ARG A 116 -10.30 23.06 -23.53
N SER A 117 -10.55 21.76 -23.60
CA SER A 117 -11.15 21.15 -24.78
C SER A 117 -12.47 21.85 -25.04
N LYS A 118 -12.53 22.62 -26.13
CA LYS A 118 -13.76 23.21 -26.64
C LYS A 118 -14.76 22.08 -26.85
N SER A 119 -15.86 22.12 -26.10
CA SER A 119 -17.10 21.44 -26.45
C SER A 119 -17.57 21.98 -27.80
N GLY A 120 -17.32 21.22 -28.87
CA GLY A 120 -18.04 21.40 -30.11
C GLY A 120 -19.34 20.61 -30.04
N LYS A 121 -20.47 21.29 -30.23
CA LYS A 121 -21.64 20.89 -31.04
C LYS A 121 -22.87 21.72 -30.64
N ALA A 122 -23.20 22.71 -31.47
CA ALA A 122 -24.49 22.97 -32.08
C ALA A 122 -24.38 24.30 -32.85
#